data_AF-A0A5E7XSR0-F1
#
_entry.id   AF-A0A5E7XSR0-F1
#
_cell.length_a   1.000
_cell.length_b   1.000
_cell.length_c   1.000
_cell.angle_alpha   90.00
_cell.angle_beta   90.00
_cell.angle_gamma   90.00
#
_symmetry.space_group_name_H-M   'P 1'
#
loop_
_entity.id
_entity.type
_entity.pdbx_description
1 polymer ?
#
loop_
_entity_poly.entity_id
_entity_poly.type
_entity_poly.pdbx_seq_one_letter_code
_entity_poly.pdbx_strand_id
1 'polypeptide(L)'
;MMACAQQGGQIKYYAGIAREREVSLREMVREISSRSTVTTADAMAVIENFLELVPKFLRNGRTVNLGQLGSFRVNISSKGYDTPDEVGNYSIKRNKISFLPSAEMRENMGTVRYTKYTELSSTLLSNEPDEE
;
A
#
# COMPACT_ATOMS: atom_id res chain seq x y z
N MET A 1 20.02 -2.88 2.26
CA MET A 1 20.27 -2.95 3.72
C MET A 1 20.06 -4.39 4.17
N MET A 2 21.02 -5.02 4.87
CA MET A 2 20.93 -6.44 5.31
C MET A 2 20.47 -6.49 6.77
N ALA A 3 19.49 -7.34 7.08
CA ALA A 3 19.06 -7.61 8.45
C ALA A 3 19.67 -8.95 8.93
N CYS A 4 20.34 -8.92 10.08
CA CYS A 4 20.93 -10.10 10.73
C CYS A 4 20.02 -10.53 11.90
N ALA A 5 19.54 -11.78 11.88
CA ALA A 5 18.79 -12.36 13.00
C ALA A 5 19.45 -13.68 13.43
N GLN A 6 19.94 -13.74 14.67
CA GLN A 6 20.55 -14.95 15.24
C GLN A 6 19.47 -15.84 15.87
N GLN A 7 19.23 -16.99 15.25
CA GLN A 7 18.61 -18.13 15.92
C GLN A 7 19.62 -19.28 15.86
N GLY A 8 20.19 -19.65 17.01
CA GLY A 8 20.91 -20.91 17.19
C GLY A 8 22.28 -21.03 16.49
N GLY A 9 23.14 -20.00 16.57
CA GLY A 9 24.56 -20.14 16.20
C GLY A 9 24.93 -20.06 14.71
N GLN A 10 23.95 -19.88 13.81
CA GLN A 10 24.21 -19.57 12.39
C GLN A 10 23.63 -18.22 12.00
N ILE A 11 24.47 -17.37 11.41
CA ILE A 11 24.08 -16.06 10.89
C ILE A 11 23.36 -16.25 9.55
N LYS A 12 22.08 -15.90 9.50
CA LYS A 12 21.29 -15.86 8.27
C LYS A 12 21.19 -14.42 7.77
N TYR A 13 21.48 -14.22 6.50
CA TYR A 13 21.37 -12.95 5.82
C TYR A 13 20.08 -12.90 5.01
N TYR A 14 19.27 -11.86 5.23
CA TYR A 14 18.05 -11.63 4.48
C TYR A 14 18.21 -10.43 3.56
N ALA A 15 17.65 -10.53 2.36
CA ALA A 15 17.55 -9.39 1.45
C ALA A 15 16.60 -8.34 2.04
N GLY A 16 17.02 -7.07 2.01
CA GLY A 16 16.17 -5.93 2.35
C GLY A 16 16.02 -5.02 1.13
N ILE A 17 14.81 -4.52 0.91
CA ILE A 17 14.48 -3.63 -0.19
C ILE A 17 15.21 -2.28 0.00
N ALA A 18 15.92 -1.83 -1.04
CA ALA A 18 16.36 -0.45 -1.15
C ALA A 18 15.18 0.36 -1.71
N ARG A 19 14.69 1.34 -0.95
CA ARG A 19 13.61 2.24 -1.40
C ARG A 19 14.25 3.42 -2.10
N GLU A 20 13.76 3.74 -3.29
CA GLU A 20 14.26 4.85 -4.09
C GLU A 20 13.74 6.19 -3.58
N ARG A 21 12.43 6.46 -3.77
CA ARG A 21 11.79 7.71 -3.35
C ARG A 21 10.32 7.49 -2.98
N GLU A 22 9.82 8.35 -2.10
CA GLU A 22 8.38 8.46 -1.83
C GLU A 22 7.70 9.33 -2.88
N VAL A 23 6.64 8.82 -3.49
CA VAL A 23 5.81 9.57 -4.44
C VAL A 23 4.72 10.28 -3.66
N SER A 24 4.65 11.61 -3.78
CA SER A 24 3.64 12.41 -3.09
C SER A 24 2.28 12.38 -3.82
N LEU A 25 1.19 12.66 -3.09
CA LEU A 25 -0.15 12.77 -3.68
C LEU A 25 -0.19 13.81 -4.82
N ARG A 26 0.47 14.97 -4.63
CA ARG A 26 0.52 16.02 -5.66
C ARG A 26 1.21 15.56 -6.93
N GLU A 27 2.28 14.79 -6.79
CA GLU A 27 3.00 14.23 -7.93
C GLU A 27 2.15 13.22 -8.70
N MET A 28 1.47 12.32 -7.98
CA MET A 28 0.53 11.38 -8.59
C MET A 28 -0.62 12.10 -9.32
N VAL A 29 -1.16 13.18 -8.76
CA VAL A 29 -2.22 13.98 -9.40
C VAL A 29 -1.71 14.66 -10.68
N ARG A 30 -0.47 15.15 -10.69
CA ARG A 30 0.14 15.72 -11.91
C ARG A 30 0.29 14.67 -13.01
N GLU A 31 0.74 13.47 -12.66
CA GLU A 31 0.82 12.33 -13.58
C GLU A 31 -0.55 11.88 -14.13
N ILE A 32 -1.60 11.96 -13.31
CA ILE A 32 -2.96 11.67 -13.76
C ILE A 32 -3.44 12.76 -14.72
N SER A 33 -3.22 14.03 -14.38
CA SER A 33 -3.62 15.17 -15.20
C SER A 33 -2.89 15.19 -16.54
N SER A 34 -1.60 14.83 -16.59
CA SER A 34 -0.84 14.77 -17.86
C SER A 34 -1.35 13.69 -18.82
N ARG A 35 -1.97 12.63 -18.30
CA ARG A 35 -2.51 11.50 -19.07
C ARG A 35 -4.01 11.64 -19.38
N SER A 36 -4.64 12.73 -18.97
CA SER A 36 -6.09 12.92 -19.08
C SER A 36 -6.44 14.36 -19.43
N THR A 37 -7.71 14.62 -19.70
CA THR A 37 -8.19 15.97 -20.02
C THR A 37 -8.59 16.77 -18.77
N VAL A 38 -8.43 16.19 -17.57
CA VAL A 38 -8.78 16.87 -16.31
C VAL A 38 -7.65 17.75 -15.84
N THR A 39 -7.99 18.92 -15.28
CA THR A 39 -6.99 19.80 -14.69
C THR A 39 -6.44 19.19 -13.41
N THR A 40 -5.22 19.58 -13.03
CA THR A 40 -4.62 19.17 -11.75
C THR A 40 -5.51 19.53 -10.55
N ALA A 41 -6.23 20.65 -10.62
CA ALA A 41 -7.14 21.08 -9.58
C ALA A 41 -8.35 20.15 -9.45
N ASP A 42 -8.98 19.80 -10.58
CA ASP A 42 -10.14 18.89 -10.60
C ASP A 42 -9.75 17.48 -10.17
N ALA A 43 -8.61 16.98 -10.67
CA ALA A 43 -8.09 15.66 -10.30
C ALA A 43 -7.77 15.59 -8.79
N MET A 44 -7.18 16.65 -8.20
CA MET A 44 -6.96 16.71 -6.76
C MET A 44 -8.27 16.63 -5.99
N ALA A 45 -9.27 17.43 -6.38
CA ALA A 45 -10.57 17.44 -5.72
C ALA A 45 -11.25 16.07 -5.76
N VAL A 46 -11.16 15.34 -6.87
CA VAL A 46 -11.72 13.98 -6.99
C VAL A 46 -11.02 13.00 -6.05
N ILE A 47 -9.68 13.04 -5.99
CA ILE A 47 -8.93 12.12 -5.12
C ILE A 47 -9.15 12.45 -3.64
N GLU A 48 -9.21 13.73 -3.26
CA GLU A 48 -9.53 14.13 -1.88
C GLU A 48 -10.91 13.62 -1.45
N ASN A 49 -11.94 13.84 -2.29
CA ASN A 49 -13.28 13.31 -2.04
C ASN A 49 -13.27 11.77 -1.91
N PHE A 50 -12.50 11.09 -2.76
CA PHE A 50 -12.34 9.65 -2.68
C PHE A 50 -11.73 9.20 -1.35
N LEU A 51 -10.68 9.89 -0.88
CA LEU A 51 -10.01 9.62 0.40
C LEU A 51 -10.95 9.84 1.60
N GLU A 52 -11.91 10.75 1.51
CA GLU A 52 -12.93 10.96 2.54
C GLU A 52 -14.04 9.89 2.53
N LEU A 53 -14.42 9.42 1.34
CA LEU A 53 -15.49 8.45 1.17
C LEU A 53 -15.09 7.03 1.60
N VAL A 54 -13.83 6.63 1.38
CA VAL A 54 -13.36 5.28 1.72
C VAL A 54 -13.55 4.98 3.23
N PRO A 55 -13.08 5.81 4.17
CA PRO A 55 -13.33 5.61 5.60
C PRO A 55 -14.82 5.56 5.95
N LYS A 56 -15.66 6.36 5.30
CA LYS A 56 -17.10 6.39 5.54
C LYS A 56 -17.76 5.05 5.21
N PHE A 57 -17.37 4.42 4.09
CA PHE A 57 -17.88 3.10 3.74
C PHE A 57 -17.31 2.00 4.66
N LEU A 58 -16.03 2.08 5.01
CA LEU A 58 -15.39 1.10 5.90
C LEU A 58 -16.00 1.11 7.30
N ARG A 59 -16.36 2.29 7.84
CA ARG A 59 -17.05 2.41 9.14
C ARG A 59 -18.39 1.65 9.18
N ASN A 60 -19.07 1.55 8.05
CA ASN A 60 -20.33 0.82 7.93
C ASN A 60 -20.12 -0.69 7.68
N GLY A 61 -18.89 -1.20 7.82
CA GLY A 61 -18.55 -2.60 7.56
C GLY A 61 -18.57 -2.98 6.08
N ARG A 62 -18.68 -2.02 5.16
CA ARG A 62 -18.66 -2.29 3.72
C ARG A 62 -17.24 -2.51 3.24
N THR A 63 -17.08 -3.40 2.27
CA THR A 63 -15.82 -3.60 1.55
C THR A 63 -15.80 -2.66 0.34
N VAL A 64 -14.72 -1.90 0.17
CA VAL A 64 -14.53 -1.01 -0.99
C VAL A 64 -13.64 -1.73 -1.99
N ASN A 65 -14.20 -2.11 -3.13
CA ASN A 65 -13.46 -2.75 -4.22
C ASN A 65 -13.05 -1.70 -5.28
N LEU A 66 -11.76 -1.62 -5.58
CA LEU A 66 -11.16 -0.71 -6.56
C LEU A 66 -10.75 -1.44 -7.85
N GLY A 67 -11.36 -2.60 -8.11
CA GLY A 67 -11.11 -3.39 -9.32
C GLY A 67 -9.69 -3.90 -9.38
N GLN A 68 -8.94 -3.41 -10.37
CA GLN A 68 -7.58 -3.87 -10.67
C GLN A 68 -6.56 -3.52 -9.59
N LEU A 69 -6.84 -2.56 -8.71
CA LEU A 69 -5.92 -2.25 -7.60
C LEU A 69 -6.07 -3.28 -6.48
N GLY A 70 -7.31 -3.53 -6.04
CA GLY A 70 -7.61 -4.42 -4.92
C GLY A 70 -8.84 -3.99 -4.13
N SER A 71 -8.93 -4.43 -2.89
CA SER A 71 -10.06 -4.14 -2.01
C SER A 71 -9.64 -3.73 -0.60
N PHE A 72 -10.35 -2.75 -0.04
CA PHE A 72 -10.25 -2.37 1.36
C PHE A 72 -11.35 -3.04 2.16
N ARG A 73 -10.99 -3.76 3.23
CA ARG A 73 -11.94 -4.39 4.14
C ARG A 73 -11.56 -4.17 5.60
N VAL A 74 -12.58 -4.09 6.45
CA VAL A 74 -12.40 -4.10 7.91
C VAL A 74 -12.34 -5.53 8.39
N ASN A 75 -11.33 -5.83 9.21
CA ASN A 75 -11.17 -7.11 9.87
C ASN A 75 -11.28 -6.85 11.37
N ILE A 76 -12.06 -7.67 12.06
CA ILE A 76 -12.26 -7.57 13.49
C ILE A 76 -11.56 -8.75 14.15
N SER A 77 -10.83 -8.49 15.22
CA SER A 77 -10.31 -9.53 16.11
C SER A 77 -11.08 -9.47 17.43
N SER A 78 -11.64 -10.59 17.87
CA SER A 78 -12.35 -10.72 19.13
C SER A 78 -11.66 -11.68 20.10
N LYS A 79 -12.01 -11.60 21.40
CA LYS A 79 -11.80 -12.72 22.34
C LYS A 79 -12.81 -13.82 22.01
N GLY A 80 -12.35 -15.08 22.06
CA GLY A 80 -13.24 -16.23 22.04
C GLY A 80 -13.89 -16.41 23.41
N TYR A 81 -15.17 -16.76 23.41
CA TYR A 81 -15.97 -17.08 24.59
C TYR A 81 -16.61 -18.45 24.39
N ASP A 82 -16.96 -19.12 25.48
CA ASP A 82 -17.47 -20.49 25.45
C ASP A 82 -18.95 -20.54 25.01
N THR A 83 -19.69 -19.44 25.17
CA THR A 83 -21.08 -19.33 24.72
C THR A 83 -21.30 -18.18 23.74
N PRO A 84 -22.24 -18.30 22.77
CA PRO A 84 -22.56 -17.23 21.84
C PRO A 84 -23.11 -15.96 22.52
N ASP A 85 -23.84 -16.12 23.62
CA ASP A 85 -24.48 -15.03 24.36
C ASP A 85 -23.48 -14.11 25.08
N GLU A 86 -22.26 -14.59 25.32
CA GLU A 86 -21.16 -13.82 25.92
C GLU A 86 -20.41 -12.95 24.88
N VAL A 87 -20.69 -13.15 23.58
CA VAL A 87 -20.08 -12.35 22.52
C VAL A 87 -20.82 -11.02 22.38
N GLY A 88 -20.27 -9.98 23.01
CA GLY A 88 -20.78 -8.61 22.92
C GLY A 88 -19.82 -7.62 22.26
N ASN A 89 -20.21 -6.34 22.22
CA ASN A 89 -19.39 -5.27 21.65
C ASN A 89 -18.02 -5.14 22.36
N TYR A 90 -17.96 -5.44 23.65
CA TYR A 90 -16.74 -5.43 24.47
C TYR A 90 -15.77 -6.58 24.14
N SER A 91 -16.26 -7.62 23.44
CA SER A 91 -15.47 -8.77 23.02
C SER A 91 -14.53 -8.44 21.85
N ILE A 92 -14.77 -7.33 21.16
CA ILE A 92 -13.96 -6.84 20.04
C ILE A 92 -12.67 -6.20 20.58
N LYS A 93 -11.53 -6.83 20.30
CA LYS A 93 -10.19 -6.37 20.73
C LYS A 93 -9.64 -5.25 19.85
N ARG A 94 -9.82 -5.38 18.53
CA ARG A 94 -9.20 -4.47 17.55
C ARG A 94 -9.93 -4.53 16.21
N ASN A 95 -10.13 -3.37 15.60
CA ASN A 95 -10.47 -3.23 14.19
C ASN A 95 -9.18 -2.97 13.39
N LYS A 96 -9.02 -3.67 12.27
CA LYS A 96 -7.90 -3.47 11.35
C LYS A 96 -8.43 -3.27 9.94
N ILE A 97 -8.01 -2.18 9.31
CA ILE A 97 -8.20 -2.00 7.88
C ILE A 97 -7.10 -2.79 7.18
N SER A 98 -7.49 -3.70 6.28
CA SER A 98 -6.54 -4.42 5.44
C SER A 98 -6.84 -4.12 3.98
N PHE A 99 -5.79 -3.81 3.24
CA PHE A 99 -5.82 -3.74 1.78
C PHE A 99 -5.42 -5.09 1.22
N LEU A 100 -6.28 -5.67 0.37
CA LEU A 100 -6.03 -6.92 -0.30
C LEU A 100 -5.77 -6.62 -1.78
N PRO A 101 -4.54 -6.82 -2.29
CA PRO A 101 -4.24 -6.54 -3.69
C PRO A 101 -5.02 -7.49 -4.60
N SER A 102 -5.42 -6.99 -5.77
CA SER A 102 -6.08 -7.80 -6.80
C SER A 102 -5.11 -8.86 -7.37
N ALA A 103 -5.64 -9.82 -8.14
CA ALA A 103 -4.80 -10.78 -8.86
C ALA A 103 -3.87 -10.08 -9.86
N GLU A 104 -4.39 -9.11 -10.60
CA GLU A 104 -3.65 -8.32 -11.60
C GLU A 104 -2.52 -7.49 -10.96
N MET A 105 -2.79 -6.85 -9.82
CA MET A 105 -1.76 -6.12 -9.07
C MET A 105 -0.65 -7.06 -8.59
N ARG A 106 -0.99 -8.29 -8.19
CA ARG A 106 0.00 -9.30 -7.78
C ARG A 106 0.83 -9.81 -8.96
N GLU A 107 0.21 -9.97 -10.13
CA GLU A 107 0.90 -10.39 -11.35
C GLU A 107 1.89 -9.31 -11.83
N ASN A 108 1.46 -8.05 -11.84
CA ASN A 108 2.32 -6.91 -12.15
C ASN A 108 3.53 -6.79 -11.19
N MET A 109 3.40 -7.26 -9.94
CA MET A 109 4.52 -7.33 -8.99
C MET A 109 5.36 -8.60 -9.14
N GLY A 110 4.84 -9.65 -9.77
CA GLY A 110 5.54 -10.92 -9.99
C GLY A 110 6.62 -10.86 -11.08
N THR A 111 6.54 -9.89 -11.98
CA THR A 111 7.51 -9.65 -13.06
C THR A 111 8.72 -8.80 -12.62
N VAL A 112 8.75 -8.34 -11.38
CA VAL A 112 9.83 -7.50 -10.85
C VAL A 112 11.14 -8.30 -10.78
N ARG A 113 12.19 -7.77 -11.42
CA ARG A 113 13.55 -8.33 -11.35
C ARG A 113 14.30 -7.69 -10.18
N TYR A 114 14.90 -8.53 -9.35
CA TYR A 114 15.72 -8.07 -8.22
C TYR A 114 17.19 -8.03 -8.60
N THR A 115 17.85 -6.90 -8.34
CA THR A 115 19.30 -6.73 -8.47
C THR A 115 19.89 -6.41 -7.11
N LYS A 116 21.13 -6.85 -6.88
CA LYS A 116 21.86 -6.49 -5.66
C LYS A 116 22.19 -5.00 -5.74
N TYR A 117 21.73 -4.25 -4.74
CA TYR A 117 22.08 -2.83 -4.63
C TYR A 117 23.61 -2.69 -4.55
N THR A 118 24.18 -2.05 -5.57
CA THR A 118 25.60 -1.66 -5.64
C THR A 118 25.59 -0.14 -5.72
N GLU A 119 26.38 0.55 -4.90
CA GLU A 119 26.36 2.03 -4.77
C GLU A 119 26.70 2.80 -6.06
N LEU A 120 27.05 2.11 -7.14
CA LEU A 120 27.31 2.65 -8.47
C LEU A 120 26.04 2.95 -9.28
N SER A 121 24.85 2.50 -8.87
CA SER A 121 23.62 2.68 -9.67
C SER A 121 22.82 3.94 -9.34
N SER A 122 23.09 4.63 -8.23
CA SER A 122 22.34 5.86 -7.86
C SER A 122 22.71 7.07 -8.72
N THR A 123 23.90 7.09 -9.33
CA THR A 123 24.37 8.20 -10.17
C THR A 123 23.76 8.19 -11.59
N LEU A 124 23.14 7.07 -12.01
CA LEU A 124 22.58 6.93 -13.36
C LEU A 124 21.07 7.24 -13.44
N LEU A 125 20.39 7.44 -12.30
CA LEU A 125 18.95 7.78 -12.25
C LEU A 125 18.69 9.27 -11.94
N SER A 126 19.73 10.05 -11.65
CA SER A 126 19.62 11.51 -11.43
C SER A 126 19.90 12.35 -12.68
N ASN A 127 20.24 11.70 -13.80
CA ASN A 127 20.62 12.38 -15.05
C ASN A 127 19.66 11.97 -16.17
N GLU A 128 18.37 12.26 -16.02
CA GLU A 128 17.58 12.60 -17.21
C GLU A 128 17.61 14.13 -17.31
N PRO A 129 18.10 14.71 -18.43
CA PRO A 129 18.09 16.15 -18.61
C PRO A 129 16.64 16.63 -18.66
N ASP A 130 16.31 17.62 -17.82
CA ASP A 130 15.08 18.41 -17.96
C ASP A 130 15.07 19.00 -19.37
N GLU A 131 14.23 18.46 -20.27
CA GLU A 131 13.95 19.09 -21.56
C GLU A 131 13.05 20.32 -21.34
N GLU A 132 13.45 21.43 -21.97
CA GLU A 132 12.91 22.81 -21.95
C GLU A 132 11.39 22.95 -22.09
#